data_AF-A0A3B9L2N4-F1
#
_entry.id   AF-A0A3B9L2N4-F1
#
_cell.length_a   1.000
_cell.length_b   1.000
_cell.length_c   1.000
_cell.angle_alpha   90.00
_cell.angle_beta   90.00
_cell.angle_gamma   90.00
#
_symmetry.space_group_name_H-M   'P 1'
#
loop_
_entity.id
_entity.type
_entity.pdbx_description
1 polymer ?
#
loop_
_entity_poly.entity_id
_entity_poly.type
_entity_poly.pdbx_seq_one_letter_code
_entity_poly.pdbx_strand_id
1 'polypeptide(L)'
;TVDTVDGEKQIVCGAPNARAGMTAIYAPLGTFIPGLDFALDKKPRKIRGIESYGMMCSTKELEAGEDHDGIADLDESIALGTPAADALGLNDPVIDFEVTPNRPDWLGVQGIARDLAAAGAGRFLRTELKKVVGTKPCPVEIQLDAPEACPVFAGAVIVGVKNGPS
;
A
#
# COMPACT_ATOMS: atom_id res chain seq x y z
N THR A 1 2.54 26.74 7.79
CA THR A 1 2.56 25.94 9.04
C THR A 1 1.84 24.64 8.78
N VAL A 2 1.93 23.68 9.68
CA VAL A 2 1.31 22.35 9.56
C VAL A 2 0.59 22.05 10.86
N ASP A 3 -0.67 21.65 10.79
CA ASP A 3 -1.41 21.16 11.94
C ASP A 3 -0.93 19.75 12.29
N THR A 4 -0.71 19.50 13.58
CA THR A 4 -0.26 18.20 14.10
C THR A 4 -1.04 17.85 15.35
N VAL A 5 -0.91 16.61 15.84
CA VAL A 5 -1.53 16.18 17.11
C VAL A 5 -1.04 17.01 18.31
N ASP A 6 0.17 17.57 18.22
CA ASP A 6 0.78 18.43 19.25
C ASP A 6 0.58 19.93 18.98
N GLY A 7 -0.41 20.27 18.14
CA GLY A 7 -0.72 21.64 17.69
C GLY A 7 0.05 22.09 16.46
N GLU A 8 -0.17 23.33 16.05
CA GLU A 8 0.43 23.91 14.85
C GLU A 8 1.97 23.99 14.95
N LYS A 9 2.68 23.58 13.90
CA LYS A 9 4.15 23.62 13.80
C LYS A 9 4.63 24.36 12.55
N GLN A 10 5.78 25.02 12.67
CA GLN A 10 6.51 25.58 11.53
C GLN A 10 7.49 24.53 10.98
N ILE A 11 7.28 24.10 9.75
CA ILE A 11 8.12 23.09 9.07
C ILE A 11 8.62 23.69 7.77
N VAL A 12 9.93 23.61 7.53
CA VAL A 12 10.54 24.01 6.26
C VAL A 12 10.60 22.79 5.35
N CYS A 13 9.84 22.80 4.26
CA CYS A 13 9.83 21.73 3.26
C CYS A 13 10.31 22.27 1.92
N GLY A 14 11.16 21.49 1.23
CA GLY A 14 11.68 21.81 -0.11
C GLY A 14 11.03 21.00 -1.24
N ALA A 15 10.08 20.12 -0.93
CA ALA A 15 9.46 19.25 -1.91
C ALA A 15 8.57 20.06 -2.88
N PRO A 16 8.61 19.77 -4.19
CA PRO A 16 7.91 20.56 -5.21
C PRO A 16 6.39 20.44 -5.13
N ASN A 17 5.87 19.38 -4.52
CA ASN A 17 4.44 19.09 -4.39
C ASN A 17 3.80 19.66 -3.11
N ALA A 18 4.57 20.31 -2.23
CA ALA A 18 4.06 20.89 -1.00
C ALA A 18 3.07 22.03 -1.28
N ARG A 19 1.83 21.90 -0.80
CA ARG A 19 0.75 22.87 -1.00
C ARG A 19 -0.14 22.99 0.24
N ALA A 20 -0.85 24.12 0.36
CA ALA A 20 -1.83 24.31 1.43
C ALA A 20 -3.00 23.32 1.29
N GLY A 21 -3.50 22.81 2.41
CA GLY A 21 -4.60 21.82 2.45
C GLY A 21 -4.18 20.37 2.21
N MET A 22 -2.89 20.11 1.96
CA MET A 22 -2.36 18.77 1.75
C MET A 22 -2.33 17.95 3.05
N THR A 23 -2.85 16.72 3.01
CA THR A 23 -2.59 15.73 4.05
C THR A 23 -1.26 15.05 3.77
N ALA A 24 -0.32 15.14 4.72
CA ALA A 24 1.03 14.64 4.54
C ALA A 24 1.55 13.98 5.82
N ILE A 25 2.64 13.23 5.68
CA ILE A 25 3.26 12.55 6.82
C ILE A 25 4.28 13.50 7.47
N TYR A 26 4.11 13.70 8.77
CA TYR A 26 4.96 14.54 9.59
C TYR A 26 5.79 13.68 10.55
N ALA A 27 7.09 13.91 10.58
CA ALA A 27 8.01 13.35 11.58
C ALA A 27 8.37 14.41 12.64
N PRO A 28 7.94 14.21 13.90
CA PRO A 28 8.34 15.05 15.03
C PRO A 28 9.85 15.03 15.30
N LEU A 29 10.34 16.05 16.03
CA LEU A 29 11.71 16.09 16.54
C LEU A 29 12.02 14.82 17.37
N GLY A 30 13.20 14.23 17.16
CA GLY A 30 13.59 12.97 17.81
C GLY A 30 13.12 11.70 17.09
N THR A 31 12.25 11.79 16.08
CA THR A 31 11.79 10.63 15.31
C THR A 31 12.92 10.06 14.45
N PHE A 32 13.02 8.73 14.41
CA PHE A 32 13.92 8.00 13.52
C PHE A 32 13.28 7.84 12.12
N ILE A 33 14.06 8.14 11.08
CA ILE A 33 13.64 8.07 9.67
C ILE A 33 14.37 6.87 9.03
N PRO A 34 13.66 5.76 8.74
CA PRO A 34 14.29 4.50 8.35
C PRO A 34 15.01 4.60 7.00
N GLY A 35 14.37 5.17 5.97
CA GLY A 35 14.96 5.27 4.63
C GLY A 35 16.17 6.20 4.52
N LEU A 36 16.42 7.02 5.55
CA LEU A 36 17.61 7.88 5.66
C LEU A 36 18.59 7.42 6.76
N ASP A 37 18.24 6.37 7.50
CA ASP A 37 18.99 5.77 8.60
C ASP A 37 19.52 6.80 9.64
N PHE A 38 18.68 7.77 10.04
CA PHE A 38 19.03 8.71 11.10
C PHE A 38 17.83 9.21 11.89
N ALA A 39 18.07 9.72 13.10
CA ALA A 39 17.05 10.36 13.92
C ALA A 39 17.12 11.89 13.83
N LEU A 40 15.96 12.52 13.71
CA LEU A 40 15.85 13.97 13.78
C LEU A 40 16.36 14.48 15.13
N ASP A 41 17.04 15.64 15.11
CA ASP A 41 17.47 16.29 16.33
C ASP A 41 16.27 16.54 17.26
N LYS A 42 16.48 16.41 18.57
CA LYS A 42 15.44 16.76 19.58
C LYS A 42 15.20 18.26 19.71
N LYS A 43 15.92 19.08 18.95
CA LYS A 43 15.84 20.54 18.96
C LYS A 43 15.54 21.04 17.54
N PRO A 44 14.78 22.14 17.40
CA PRO A 44 14.54 22.74 16.08
C PRO A 44 15.85 23.13 15.40
N ARG A 45 15.92 22.93 14.09
CA ARG A 45 17.07 23.33 13.26
C ARG A 45 16.71 24.56 12.45
N LYS A 46 17.64 25.51 12.32
CA LYS A 46 17.50 26.64 11.39
C LYS A 46 17.88 26.20 9.97
N ILE A 47 16.92 26.26 9.07
CA ILE A 47 17.11 26.03 7.64
C ILE A 47 16.93 27.38 6.95
N ARG A 48 18.01 27.91 6.37
CA ARG A 48 18.03 29.24 5.71
C ARG A 48 17.48 30.36 6.60
N GLY A 49 17.77 30.30 7.90
CA GLY A 49 17.34 31.31 8.89
C GLY A 49 15.96 31.07 9.53
N ILE A 50 15.20 30.09 9.03
CA ILE A 50 13.86 29.76 9.52
C ILE A 50 13.94 28.49 10.38
N GLU A 51 13.34 28.49 11.57
CA GLU A 51 13.30 27.31 12.43
C GLU A 51 12.32 26.26 11.91
N SER A 52 12.77 25.01 11.79
CA SER A 52 11.93 23.87 11.44
C SER A 52 11.76 22.95 12.65
N TYR A 53 10.52 22.65 13.00
CA TYR A 53 10.13 21.84 14.17
C TYR A 53 9.87 20.37 13.83
N GLY A 54 10.51 19.87 12.76
CA GLY A 54 10.39 18.50 12.28
C GLY A 54 10.59 18.44 10.78
N MET A 55 10.05 17.38 10.17
CA MET A 55 10.22 17.06 8.76
C MET A 55 8.92 16.55 8.14
N MET A 56 8.66 16.92 6.89
CA MET A 56 7.62 16.27 6.07
C MET A 56 8.28 15.13 5.30
N CYS A 57 7.68 13.94 5.31
CA CYS A 57 8.29 12.74 4.77
C CYS A 57 7.67 12.31 3.44
N SER A 58 8.51 11.82 2.54
CA SER A 58 8.16 10.99 1.38
C SER A 58 7.92 9.54 1.79
N THR A 59 7.29 8.75 0.91
CA THR A 59 7.11 7.30 1.14
C THR A 59 8.45 6.57 1.15
N LYS A 60 9.43 6.99 0.35
CA LYS A 60 10.77 6.40 0.33
C LYS A 60 11.52 6.59 1.64
N GLU A 61 11.43 7.78 2.25
CA GLU A 61 12.06 8.07 3.54
C GLU A 61 11.49 7.19 4.67
N LEU A 62 10.28 6.65 4.49
CA LEU A 62 9.62 5.76 5.43
C LEU A 62 9.72 4.27 5.04
N GLU A 63 10.48 3.93 3.99
CA GLU A 63 10.54 2.59 3.40
C GLU A 63 9.16 2.03 2.99
N ALA A 64 8.22 2.93 2.69
CA ALA A 64 6.83 2.63 2.37
C ALA A 64 6.53 2.62 0.86
N GLY A 65 7.52 2.92 0.02
CA GLY A 65 7.37 2.98 -1.44
C GLY A 65 8.63 3.51 -2.13
N GLU A 66 8.62 3.49 -3.45
CA GLU A 66 9.79 3.93 -4.26
C GLU A 66 9.73 5.40 -4.69
N ASP A 67 8.58 6.06 -4.50
CA ASP A 67 8.40 7.47 -4.87
C ASP A 67 9.27 8.39 -4.00
N HIS A 68 10.03 9.25 -4.69
CA HIS A 68 10.94 10.23 -4.13
C HIS A 68 10.82 11.61 -4.80
N ASP A 69 9.85 11.81 -5.68
CA ASP A 69 9.65 13.07 -6.40
C ASP A 69 9.03 14.16 -5.49
N GLY A 70 8.54 13.77 -4.32
CA GLY A 70 7.95 14.68 -3.34
C GLY A 70 7.64 14.05 -1.98
N ILE A 71 6.95 14.81 -1.13
CA ILE A 71 6.43 14.30 0.15
C ILE A 71 5.14 13.51 -0.06
N ALA A 72 4.81 12.60 0.87
CA ALA A 72 3.61 11.78 0.77
C ALA A 72 2.34 12.64 0.71
N ASP A 73 1.51 12.43 -0.32
CA ASP A 73 0.23 13.12 -0.55
C ASP A 73 -0.90 12.13 -0.30
N LEU A 74 -1.47 12.21 0.90
CA LEU A 74 -2.45 11.26 1.38
C LEU A 74 -3.88 11.78 1.15
N ASP A 75 -4.84 10.85 1.19
CA ASP A 75 -6.25 11.18 1.11
C ASP A 75 -6.67 12.13 2.26
N GLU A 76 -7.46 13.16 1.93
CA GLU A 76 -7.94 14.17 2.89
C GLU A 76 -8.88 13.59 3.95
N SER A 77 -9.43 12.38 3.73
CA SER A 77 -10.27 11.68 4.71
C SER A 77 -9.50 11.07 5.89
N ILE A 78 -8.16 11.01 5.82
CA ILE A 78 -7.34 10.50 6.92
C ILE A 78 -7.36 11.51 8.07
N ALA A 79 -7.72 11.03 9.27
CA ALA A 79 -7.80 11.87 10.45
C ALA A 79 -6.41 12.40 10.87
N LEU A 80 -6.37 13.67 11.29
CA LEU A 80 -5.16 14.28 11.84
C LEU A 80 -4.64 13.46 13.03
N GLY A 81 -3.36 13.14 13.01
CA GLY A 81 -2.70 12.38 14.09
C GLY A 81 -2.79 10.86 13.94
N THR A 82 -3.42 10.34 12.88
CA THR A 82 -3.32 8.91 12.53
C THR A 82 -1.84 8.52 12.36
N PRO A 83 -1.36 7.44 13.00
CA PRO A 83 -0.01 6.95 12.81
C PRO A 83 0.29 6.69 11.33
N ALA A 84 1.49 7.06 10.87
CA ALA A 84 1.86 6.93 9.46
C ALA A 84 1.74 5.49 8.94
N ALA A 85 2.10 4.49 9.76
CA ALA A 85 1.96 3.09 9.41
C ALA A 85 0.48 2.69 9.20
N ASP A 86 -0.43 3.19 10.03
CA ASP A 86 -1.86 2.93 9.87
C ASP A 86 -2.43 3.64 8.64
N ALA A 87 -2.03 4.90 8.42
CA ALA A 87 -2.44 5.70 7.27
C ALA A 87 -2.02 5.08 5.92
N LEU A 88 -0.87 4.40 5.91
CA LEU A 88 -0.33 3.71 4.74
C LEU A 88 -0.76 2.23 4.66
N GLY A 89 -1.49 1.71 5.64
CA GLY A 89 -1.88 0.29 5.69
C GLY A 89 -0.69 -0.67 5.91
N LEU A 90 0.39 -0.20 6.52
CA LEU A 90 1.63 -0.93 6.78
C LEU A 90 1.71 -1.50 8.21
N ASN A 91 0.61 -1.47 8.95
CA ASN A 91 0.52 -2.00 10.32
C ASN A 91 0.09 -3.48 10.39
N ASP A 92 0.01 -4.16 9.24
CA ASP A 92 -0.36 -5.58 9.15
C ASP A 92 0.90 -6.47 9.10
N PRO A 93 1.02 -7.51 9.95
CA PRO A 93 2.15 -8.41 9.90
C PRO A 93 2.20 -9.20 8.58
N VAL A 94 3.37 -9.19 7.95
CA VAL A 94 3.69 -10.08 6.82
C VAL A 94 4.26 -11.38 7.36
N ILE A 95 3.57 -12.49 7.11
CA ILE A 95 4.02 -13.83 7.49
C ILE A 95 4.58 -14.52 6.25
N ASP A 96 5.87 -14.82 6.28
CA ASP A 96 6.57 -15.59 5.25
C ASP A 96 6.83 -17.02 5.76
N PHE A 97 6.57 -18.03 4.92
CA PHE A 97 6.76 -19.43 5.27
C PHE A 97 7.02 -20.30 4.05
N GLU A 98 7.76 -21.39 4.28
CA GLU A 98 8.07 -22.37 3.26
C GLU A 98 6.87 -23.31 3.02
N VAL A 99 6.46 -23.43 1.75
CA VAL A 99 5.37 -24.33 1.34
C VAL A 99 5.97 -25.64 0.84
N THR A 100 5.67 -26.74 1.52
CA THR A 100 6.10 -28.08 1.10
C THR A 100 5.31 -28.58 -0.12
N PRO A 101 5.89 -29.46 -0.97
CA PRO A 101 5.24 -29.89 -2.23
C PRO A 101 3.85 -30.54 -2.10
N ASN A 102 3.51 -31.07 -0.93
CA ASN A 102 2.21 -31.66 -0.64
C ASN A 102 1.11 -30.64 -0.29
N ARG A 103 1.42 -29.34 -0.22
CA ARG A 103 0.47 -28.24 0.09
C ARG A 103 0.39 -27.18 -1.03
N PRO A 104 0.17 -27.55 -2.31
CA PRO A 104 0.05 -26.55 -3.38
C PRO A 104 -1.13 -25.60 -3.18
N ASP A 105 -2.11 -25.98 -2.36
CA ASP A 105 -3.24 -25.14 -1.95
C ASP A 105 -2.82 -23.91 -1.14
N TRP A 106 -1.65 -23.93 -0.48
CA TRP A 106 -1.13 -22.80 0.30
C TRP A 106 -0.48 -21.69 -0.55
N LEU A 107 -0.37 -21.87 -1.87
CA LEU A 107 0.19 -20.84 -2.77
C LEU A 107 -0.78 -19.68 -3.06
N GLY A 108 -1.82 -19.51 -2.24
CA GLY A 108 -2.74 -18.39 -2.31
C GLY A 108 -3.47 -18.18 -0.99
N VAL A 109 -3.87 -16.92 -0.74
CA VAL A 109 -4.52 -16.49 0.50
C VAL A 109 -5.77 -17.33 0.85
N GLN A 110 -6.54 -17.75 -0.15
CA GLN A 110 -7.75 -18.55 0.08
C GLN A 110 -7.48 -19.93 0.67
N GLY A 111 -6.40 -20.61 0.25
CA GLY A 111 -6.07 -21.94 0.77
C GLY A 111 -5.59 -21.85 2.21
N ILE A 112 -4.72 -20.88 2.50
CA ILE A 112 -4.24 -20.58 3.85
C ILE A 112 -5.41 -20.25 4.78
N ALA A 113 -6.29 -19.31 4.37
CA ALA A 113 -7.45 -18.91 5.17
C ALA A 113 -8.42 -20.09 5.42
N ARG A 114 -8.55 -21.01 4.47
CA ARG A 114 -9.37 -22.21 4.62
C ARG A 114 -8.77 -23.18 5.64
N ASP A 115 -7.45 -23.38 5.61
CA ASP A 115 -6.76 -24.25 6.56
C ASP A 115 -6.79 -23.67 7.98
N LEU A 116 -6.55 -22.37 8.13
CA LEU A 116 -6.67 -21.66 9.40
C LEU A 116 -8.08 -21.76 9.99
N ALA A 117 -9.12 -21.62 9.16
CA ALA A 117 -10.49 -21.81 9.60
C ALA A 117 -10.77 -23.26 10.03
N ALA A 118 -10.24 -24.25 9.30
CA ALA A 118 -10.35 -25.66 9.67
C ALA A 118 -9.62 -25.98 10.99
N ALA A 119 -8.52 -25.27 11.27
CA ALA A 119 -7.77 -25.34 12.53
C ALA A 119 -8.44 -24.57 13.69
N GLY A 120 -9.55 -23.87 13.44
CA GLY A 120 -10.30 -23.14 14.47
C GLY A 120 -9.80 -21.72 14.75
N ALA A 121 -8.91 -21.16 13.92
CA ALA A 121 -8.43 -19.78 14.07
C ALA A 121 -9.49 -18.72 13.69
N GLY A 122 -10.64 -19.14 13.18
CA GLY A 122 -11.73 -18.23 12.82
C GLY A 122 -12.75 -18.85 11.88
N ARG A 123 -13.53 -18.00 11.21
CA ARG A 123 -14.51 -18.40 10.20
C ARG A 123 -13.96 -18.14 8.81
N PHE A 124 -14.03 -19.15 7.94
CA PHE A 124 -13.72 -18.95 6.53
C PHE A 124 -14.77 -18.05 5.86
N LEU A 125 -14.32 -16.89 5.36
CA LEU A 125 -15.15 -15.98 4.57
C LEU A 125 -15.01 -16.34 3.09
N ARG A 126 -16.06 -16.94 2.54
CA ARG A 126 -16.09 -17.27 1.10
C ARG A 126 -16.36 -16.00 0.30
N THR A 127 -15.41 -15.61 -0.55
CA THR A 127 -15.66 -14.57 -1.55
C THR A 127 -16.66 -15.08 -2.57
N GLU A 128 -17.81 -14.41 -2.67
CA GLU A 128 -18.75 -14.67 -3.76
C GLU A 128 -18.19 -14.05 -5.05
N LEU A 129 -17.89 -14.91 -6.02
CA LEU A 129 -17.45 -14.46 -7.33
C LEU A 129 -18.65 -13.90 -8.09
N LYS A 130 -18.65 -12.59 -8.32
CA LYS A 130 -19.63 -11.96 -9.19
C LYS A 130 -19.38 -12.42 -10.61
N LYS A 131 -20.37 -13.11 -11.19
CA LYS A 131 -20.33 -13.49 -12.61
C LYS A 131 -20.38 -12.23 -13.47
N VAL A 132 -19.33 -12.01 -14.25
CA VAL A 132 -19.33 -10.96 -15.28
C VAL A 132 -19.99 -11.54 -16.53
N VAL A 133 -21.12 -10.95 -16.94
CA VAL A 133 -21.85 -11.37 -18.14
C VAL A 133 -21.24 -10.67 -19.35
N GLY A 134 -20.77 -11.45 -20.32
CA GLY A 134 -20.25 -10.91 -21.58
C GLY A 134 -21.36 -10.20 -22.35
N THR A 135 -21.03 -9.06 -22.95
CA THR A 135 -21.96 -8.25 -23.75
C THR A 135 -21.99 -8.65 -25.22
N LYS A 136 -20.99 -9.41 -25.67
CA LYS A 136 -20.79 -9.84 -27.06
C LYS A 136 -20.17 -11.24 -27.09
N PRO A 137 -20.32 -12.00 -28.20
CA PRO A 137 -19.58 -13.24 -28.41
C PRO A 137 -18.06 -13.01 -28.36
N CYS A 138 -17.31 -13.98 -27.83
CA CYS A 138 -15.85 -13.96 -27.89
C CYS A 138 -15.41 -14.14 -29.35
N PRO A 139 -14.60 -13.23 -29.92
CA PRO A 139 -14.13 -13.35 -31.30
C PRO A 139 -12.98 -14.35 -31.47
N VAL A 140 -12.40 -14.84 -30.37
CA VAL A 140 -11.27 -15.76 -30.38
C VAL A 140 -11.79 -17.18 -30.22
N GLU A 141 -11.46 -18.03 -31.19
CA GLU A 141 -11.69 -19.47 -31.09
C GLU A 141 -10.65 -20.09 -30.14
N ILE A 142 -11.12 -20.90 -29.19
CA ILE A 142 -10.25 -21.64 -28.26
C ILE A 142 -10.22 -23.10 -28.71
N GLN A 143 -9.02 -23.60 -29.02
CA GLN A 143 -8.77 -24.98 -29.38
C GLN A 143 -7.81 -25.63 -28.38
N LEU A 144 -8.04 -26.89 -28.04
CA LEU A 144 -7.22 -27.68 -27.12
C LEU A 144 -6.63 -28.87 -27.87
N ASP A 145 -5.41 -28.70 -28.37
CA ASP A 145 -4.72 -29.74 -29.16
C ASP A 145 -4.17 -30.88 -28.28
N ALA A 146 -4.00 -30.63 -26.97
CA ALA A 146 -3.50 -31.60 -25.99
C ALA A 146 -4.37 -31.57 -24.71
N PRO A 147 -5.62 -32.06 -24.78
CA PRO A 147 -6.59 -31.98 -23.68
C PRO A 147 -6.15 -32.77 -22.42
N GLU A 148 -5.29 -33.79 -22.58
CA GLU A 148 -4.68 -34.51 -21.45
C GLU A 148 -3.71 -33.65 -20.64
N ALA A 149 -3.03 -32.68 -21.27
CA ALA A 149 -2.11 -31.77 -20.58
C ALA A 149 -2.82 -30.51 -20.06
N CYS A 150 -3.85 -30.04 -20.77
CA CYS A 150 -4.66 -28.89 -20.39
C CYS A 150 -6.15 -29.24 -20.52
N PRO A 151 -6.76 -29.84 -19.47
CA PRO A 151 -8.15 -30.29 -19.55
C PRO A 151 -9.16 -29.13 -19.53
N VAL A 152 -8.75 -27.95 -19.08
CA VAL A 152 -9.60 -26.76 -18.97
C VAL A 152 -8.81 -25.52 -19.35
N PHE A 153 -9.32 -24.77 -20.33
CA PHE A 153 -8.86 -23.42 -20.67
C PHE A 153 -10.06 -22.50 -20.82
N ALA A 154 -9.96 -21.30 -20.28
CA ALA A 154 -11.01 -20.29 -20.37
C ALA A 154 -10.39 -18.97 -20.85
N GLY A 155 -11.10 -18.26 -21.73
CA GLY A 155 -10.70 -16.96 -22.25
C GLY A 155 -11.85 -15.97 -22.20
N ALA A 156 -11.52 -14.69 -22.01
CA ALA A 156 -12.45 -13.58 -22.08
C ALA A 156 -11.78 -12.41 -22.79
N VAL A 157 -12.47 -11.81 -23.76
CA VAL A 157 -11.97 -10.62 -24.47
C VAL A 157 -12.56 -9.38 -23.82
N ILE A 158 -11.68 -8.49 -23.36
CA ILE A 158 -12.02 -7.20 -22.76
C ILE A 158 -11.57 -6.11 -23.72
N VAL A 159 -12.49 -5.22 -24.12
CA VAL A 159 -12.24 -4.14 -25.09
C VAL A 159 -12.48 -2.77 -24.46
N GLY A 160 -11.84 -1.73 -25.03
CA GLY A 160 -12.01 -0.35 -24.57
C GLY A 160 -11.29 -0.03 -23.27
N VAL A 161 -10.30 -0.84 -22.88
CA VAL A 161 -9.45 -0.58 -21.71
C VAL A 161 -8.49 0.57 -21.98
N LYS A 162 -8.23 1.37 -20.94
CA LYS A 162 -7.16 2.37 -20.92
C LYS A 162 -6.24 2.02 -19.76
N ASN A 163 -4.94 2.07 -19.99
CA ASN A 163 -3.97 1.89 -18.91
C ASN A 163 -4.06 3.10 -17.98
N GLY A 164 -4.27 2.83 -16.70
CA GLY A 164 -4.14 3.78 -15.60
C GLY A 164 -3.09 3.28 -14.60
N PRO A 165 -2.74 4.09 -13.59
CA PRO A 165 -1.97 3.60 -12.45
C PRO A 165 -2.70 2.42 -11.79
N SER A 166 -1.92 1.44 -11.34
CA SER A 166 -2.38 0.26 -10.58
C SER A 166 -2.70 0.61 -9.14
#